data_AF-D8T7L5-F1
#
_entry.id   AF-D8T7L5-F1
#
_cell.length_a   1.000
_cell.length_b   1.000
_cell.length_c   1.000
_cell.angle_alpha   90.00
_cell.angle_beta   90.00
_cell.angle_gamma   90.00
#
_symmetry.space_group_name_H-M   'P 1'
#
loop_
_entity.id
_entity.type
_entity.pdbx_description
1 polymer ?
#
loop_
_entity_poly.entity_id
_entity_poly.type
_entity_poly.pdbx_seq_one_letter_code
_entity_poly.pdbx_strand_id
1 'polypeptide(L)'
;MVTGAASSAVIPMAALSTPVAPKVPGFTGLKATTALTANKGGLQWSQKTVANGSRVSCMLTWTPYNNPRFETLSYLPDLSADQIAKEIDYMLRKGWFPCLEFSDKGYVYRECHKSPGCYDGRYWTMYKLPMFGCQDSAQVLREIQECRREFPTSYIRVLGFDRVRQVQCAGFIVYKPT
;
A
#
# COMPACT_ATOMS: atom_id res chain seq x y z
N MET A 1 -81.08 -10.63 -20.65
CA MET A 1 -81.51 -11.96 -20.17
C MET A 1 -80.29 -12.63 -19.55
N VAL A 2 -80.21 -13.09 -18.31
CA VAL A 2 -81.07 -13.08 -17.13
C VAL A 2 -80.10 -13.13 -15.93
N THR A 3 -80.51 -12.47 -14.86
CA THR A 3 -80.02 -12.45 -13.47
C THR A 3 -79.83 -13.82 -12.81
N GLY A 4 -78.91 -13.95 -11.84
CA GLY A 4 -78.95 -15.03 -10.85
C GLY A 4 -77.71 -15.05 -9.95
N ALA A 5 -77.72 -14.29 -8.85
CA ALA A 5 -78.04 -14.74 -7.49
C ALA A 5 -76.82 -15.32 -6.75
N ALA A 6 -76.30 -14.50 -5.82
CA ALA A 6 -75.29 -14.86 -4.85
C ALA A 6 -75.83 -15.91 -3.87
N SER A 7 -75.01 -16.92 -3.56
CA SER A 7 -75.17 -17.77 -2.39
C SER A 7 -73.82 -17.93 -1.72
N SER A 8 -73.74 -17.47 -0.47
CA SER A 8 -72.54 -17.46 0.35
C SER A 8 -72.49 -18.76 1.14
N ALA A 9 -71.42 -19.54 0.98
CA ALA A 9 -71.11 -20.68 1.83
C ALA A 9 -69.75 -20.43 2.50
N VAL A 10 -69.81 -20.24 3.81
CA VAL A 10 -68.64 -20.12 4.70
C VAL A 10 -68.16 -21.53 5.03
N ILE A 11 -66.89 -21.82 4.76
CA ILE A 11 -66.20 -23.07 5.16
C ILE A 11 -65.03 -22.66 6.06
N PRO A 12 -64.81 -23.32 7.22
CA PRO A 12 -63.86 -22.85 8.23
C PRO A 12 -62.41 -22.91 7.74
N MET A 13 -61.67 -21.83 7.97
CA MET A 13 -60.25 -21.69 7.67
C MET A 13 -59.44 -22.48 8.71
N ALA A 14 -58.87 -23.62 8.31
CA ALA A 14 -57.87 -24.31 9.12
C ALA A 14 -56.60 -23.45 9.18
N ALA A 15 -56.14 -23.13 10.39
CA ALA A 15 -54.96 -22.32 10.62
C ALA A 15 -53.70 -23.00 10.05
N LEU A 16 -53.10 -22.42 9.00
CA LEU A 16 -51.74 -22.77 8.59
C LEU A 16 -50.76 -22.17 9.60
N SER A 17 -50.07 -23.03 10.33
CA SER A 17 -48.94 -22.67 11.18
C SER A 17 -47.78 -22.12 10.34
N THR A 18 -47.25 -20.96 10.72
CA THR A 18 -46.03 -20.37 10.14
C THR A 18 -44.80 -21.22 10.47
N PRO A 19 -43.84 -21.39 9.55
CA PRO A 19 -42.57 -22.04 9.88
C PRO A 19 -41.71 -21.09 10.71
N VAL A 20 -41.36 -21.52 11.93
CA VAL A 20 -40.44 -20.82 12.84
C VAL A 20 -39.00 -21.01 12.34
N ALA A 21 -38.26 -19.91 12.15
CA ALA A 21 -36.84 -19.94 11.80
C ALA A 21 -36.00 -20.66 12.89
N PRO A 22 -34.97 -21.44 12.54
CA PRO A 22 -34.16 -22.13 13.54
C PRO A 22 -33.31 -21.11 14.32
N LYS A 23 -33.42 -21.13 15.65
CA LYS A 23 -32.53 -20.38 16.54
C LYS A 23 -31.13 -21.01 16.52
N VAL A 24 -30.13 -20.27 16.07
CA VAL A 24 -28.71 -20.67 16.18
C VAL A 24 -28.28 -20.51 17.65
N PRO A 25 -27.69 -21.54 18.30
CA PRO A 25 -27.22 -21.41 19.68
C PRO A 25 -25.99 -20.50 19.75
N GLY A 26 -25.96 -19.63 20.76
CA GLY A 26 -24.82 -18.77 21.06
C GLY A 26 -23.60 -19.59 21.49
N PHE A 27 -22.42 -19.14 21.06
CA PHE A 27 -21.15 -19.76 21.40
C PHE A 27 -20.86 -19.61 22.90
N THR A 28 -21.01 -20.71 23.66
CA THR A 28 -20.54 -20.82 25.04
C THR A 28 -19.16 -21.45 25.05
N GLY A 29 -18.18 -20.75 25.61
CA GLY A 29 -16.74 -21.02 25.47
C GLY A 29 -16.25 -22.43 25.87
N LEU A 30 -14.99 -22.69 25.51
CA LEU A 30 -14.28 -23.95 25.77
C LEU A 30 -14.19 -24.25 27.27
N LYS A 31 -14.85 -25.34 27.71
CA LYS A 31 -14.61 -25.92 29.03
C LYS A 31 -13.32 -26.73 28.99
N ALA A 32 -12.39 -26.44 29.90
CA ALA A 32 -11.17 -27.20 30.09
C ALA A 32 -11.51 -28.62 30.61
N THR A 33 -11.32 -29.63 29.76
CA THR A 33 -11.27 -31.03 30.19
C THR A 33 -9.86 -31.33 30.72
N THR A 34 -9.71 -31.31 32.03
CA THR A 34 -8.58 -31.93 32.73
C THR A 34 -8.78 -33.44 32.77
N ALA A 35 -8.00 -34.17 31.98
CA ALA A 35 -7.70 -35.58 32.24
C ALA A 35 -6.25 -35.87 31.82
N LEU A 36 -5.30 -35.21 32.48
CA LEU A 36 -3.93 -35.70 32.57
C LEU A 36 -3.85 -36.53 33.86
N THR A 37 -3.63 -37.83 33.70
CA THR A 37 -3.35 -38.77 34.78
C THR A 37 -2.20 -38.26 35.63
N ALA A 38 -2.46 -38.04 36.93
CA ALA A 38 -1.45 -37.65 37.90
C ALA A 38 -0.49 -38.83 38.14
N ASN A 39 0.72 -38.75 37.59
CA ASN A 39 1.82 -39.57 38.08
C ASN A 39 2.50 -38.80 39.22
N LYS A 40 2.43 -39.35 40.44
CA LYS A 40 3.10 -38.82 41.64
C LYS A 40 4.60 -39.09 41.52
N GLY A 41 5.31 -38.19 40.84
CA GLY A 41 6.77 -38.18 40.80
C GLY A 41 7.23 -36.74 40.73
N GLY A 42 7.84 -36.26 41.81
CA GLY A 42 8.33 -34.89 41.92
C GLY A 42 9.29 -34.56 40.78
N LEU A 43 8.89 -33.61 39.94
CA LEU A 43 9.79 -32.87 39.06
C LEU A 43 9.69 -31.42 39.50
N GLN A 44 10.67 -31.04 40.31
CA GLN A 44 10.98 -29.66 40.69
C GLN A 44 11.13 -28.85 39.40
N TRP A 45 10.05 -28.20 38.96
CA TRP A 45 10.14 -27.17 37.94
C TRP A 45 10.79 -25.96 38.60
N SER A 46 12.12 -25.97 38.62
CA SER A 46 12.91 -24.77 38.90
C SER A 46 12.33 -23.67 38.03
N GLN A 47 11.82 -22.64 38.68
CA GLN A 47 11.33 -21.42 38.08
C GLN A 47 12.51 -20.72 37.41
N LYS A 48 12.97 -21.23 36.27
CA LYS A 48 13.70 -20.43 35.30
C LYS A 48 12.66 -19.55 34.61
N THR A 49 12.17 -18.55 35.33
CA THR A 49 11.73 -17.34 34.65
C THR A 49 12.96 -16.83 33.94
N VAL A 50 13.07 -17.11 32.64
CA VAL A 50 14.02 -16.38 31.80
C VAL A 50 13.48 -14.96 31.83
N ALA A 51 13.98 -14.16 32.76
CA ALA A 51 13.80 -12.73 32.74
C ALA A 51 14.58 -12.26 31.52
N ASN A 52 13.94 -12.30 30.34
CA ASN A 52 14.34 -11.46 29.23
C ASN A 52 14.06 -10.02 29.68
N GLY A 53 14.99 -9.47 30.45
CA GLY A 53 15.21 -8.04 30.50
C GLY A 53 15.42 -7.57 29.07
N SER A 54 14.72 -6.50 28.71
CA SER A 54 14.44 -6.01 27.36
C SER A 54 13.27 -6.72 26.67
N ARG A 55 12.28 -5.91 26.32
CA ARG A 55 11.02 -6.25 25.68
C ARG A 55 11.34 -6.96 24.36
N VAL A 56 11.28 -8.29 24.32
CA VAL A 56 11.36 -9.02 23.05
C VAL A 56 10.06 -8.76 22.30
N SER A 57 10.03 -7.70 21.51
CA SER A 57 8.96 -7.47 20.53
C SER A 57 9.16 -8.47 19.40
N CYS A 58 8.75 -9.72 19.61
CA CYS A 58 8.86 -10.78 18.60
C CYS A 58 8.00 -10.52 17.36
N MET A 59 7.12 -9.52 17.42
CA MET A 59 6.26 -9.08 16.34
C MET A 59 6.36 -7.56 16.26
N LEU A 60 6.66 -7.04 15.07
CA LEU A 60 6.62 -5.62 14.75
C LEU A 60 5.42 -5.39 13.83
N THR A 61 4.66 -4.33 14.10
CA THR A 61 3.56 -3.90 13.25
C THR A 61 4.06 -2.86 12.26
N TRP A 62 3.69 -2.97 10.99
CA TRP A 62 4.00 -1.97 10.00
C TRP A 62 3.27 -0.65 10.29
N THR A 63 3.99 0.48 10.27
CA THR A 63 3.41 1.79 10.55
C THR A 63 2.46 2.23 9.43
N PRO A 64 1.16 2.43 9.71
CA PRO A 64 0.18 2.80 8.68
C PRO A 64 0.09 4.32 8.42
N TYR A 65 0.75 5.14 9.26
CA TYR A 65 0.68 6.60 9.20
C TYR A 65 2.03 7.19 8.77
N ASN A 66 2.00 8.32 8.05
CA ASN A 66 3.18 9.13 7.68
C ASN A 66 4.31 8.31 7.01
N ASN A 67 3.92 7.30 6.23
CA ASN A 67 4.85 6.41 5.54
C ASN A 67 4.53 6.30 4.03
N PRO A 68 4.34 7.43 3.31
CA PRO A 68 4.04 7.39 1.88
C PRO A 68 5.21 6.83 1.08
N ARG A 69 4.90 6.16 -0.02
CA ARG A 69 5.88 5.53 -0.92
C ARG A 69 5.84 6.17 -2.30
N PHE A 70 6.96 6.11 -2.99
CA PHE A 70 7.22 6.78 -4.26
C PHE A 70 7.75 5.77 -5.29
N GLU A 71 7.13 4.59 -5.34
CA GLU A 71 7.52 3.48 -6.22
C GLU A 71 8.94 2.95 -5.95
N THR A 72 9.68 2.59 -7.00
CA THR A 72 10.99 1.94 -6.95
C THR A 72 11.98 2.66 -6.02
N LEU A 73 12.73 1.87 -5.24
CA LEU A 73 13.70 2.32 -4.22
C LEU A 73 13.11 3.03 -2.98
N SER A 74 11.82 3.40 -2.97
CA SER A 74 11.25 4.18 -1.86
C SER A 74 11.04 3.43 -0.54
N TYR A 75 11.26 2.11 -0.52
CA TYR A 75 11.28 1.29 0.70
C TYR A 75 12.66 1.23 1.37
N LEU A 76 13.70 1.61 0.65
CA LEU A 76 15.06 1.68 1.18
C LEU A 76 15.23 2.93 2.04
N PRO A 77 16.31 3.01 2.86
CA PRO A 77 16.75 4.28 3.42
C PRO A 77 16.95 5.33 2.32
N ASP A 78 16.80 6.61 2.67
CA ASP A 78 17.02 7.70 1.73
C ASP A 78 18.41 7.62 1.11
N LEU A 79 18.46 7.72 -0.21
CA LEU A 79 19.69 7.53 -0.98
C LEU A 79 20.64 8.71 -0.77
N SER A 80 21.91 8.42 -0.53
CA SER A 80 22.96 9.44 -0.53
C SER A 80 23.21 9.97 -1.95
N ALA A 81 23.85 11.14 -2.07
CA ALA A 81 24.23 11.70 -3.37
C ALA A 81 25.06 10.72 -4.23
N ASP A 82 25.97 9.96 -3.60
CA ASP A 82 26.79 8.96 -4.28
C ASP A 82 25.97 7.76 -4.76
N GLN A 83 24.94 7.36 -4.01
CA GLN A 83 24.02 6.29 -4.41
C GLN A 83 23.14 6.76 -5.58
N ILE A 84 22.61 7.99 -5.51
CA ILE A 84 21.87 8.61 -6.62
C ILE A 84 22.75 8.68 -7.88
N ALA A 85 24.01 9.08 -7.74
CA ALA A 85 24.97 9.12 -8.84
C ALA A 85 25.12 7.74 -9.51
N LYS A 86 25.26 6.67 -8.72
CA LYS A 86 25.39 5.29 -9.23
C LYS A 86 24.15 4.83 -10.00
N GLU A 87 22.95 5.19 -9.54
CA GLU A 87 21.71 4.88 -10.24
C GLU A 87 21.61 5.67 -11.56
N ILE A 88 22.04 6.93 -11.57
CA ILE A 88 22.12 7.72 -12.80
C ILE A 88 23.16 7.13 -13.76
N ASP A 89 24.34 6.78 -13.28
CA ASP A 89 25.38 6.12 -14.10
C ASP A 89 24.87 4.80 -14.67
N TYR A 90 24.03 4.07 -13.93
CA TYR A 90 23.35 2.88 -14.45
C TYR A 90 22.44 3.23 -15.64
N MET A 91 21.63 4.29 -15.55
CA MET A 91 20.82 4.76 -16.68
C MET A 91 21.68 5.14 -17.89
N LEU A 92 22.77 5.88 -17.66
CA LEU A 92 23.68 6.32 -18.71
C LEU A 92 24.37 5.13 -19.40
N ARG A 93 24.83 4.13 -18.64
CA ARG A 93 25.40 2.89 -19.20
C ARG A 93 24.38 2.09 -20.04
N LYS A 94 23.09 2.20 -19.73
CA LYS A 94 22.02 1.60 -20.53
C LYS A 94 21.66 2.41 -21.79
N GLY A 95 22.25 3.60 -21.97
CA GLY A 95 21.91 4.50 -23.07
C GLY A 95 20.54 5.17 -22.89
N TRP A 96 20.04 5.25 -21.65
CA TRP A 96 18.79 5.93 -21.34
C TRP A 96 19.04 7.40 -21.05
N PHE A 97 18.02 8.23 -21.31
CA PHE A 97 18.09 9.67 -21.06
C PHE A 97 17.49 10.01 -19.69
N PRO A 98 18.28 10.56 -18.76
CA PRO A 98 17.77 11.06 -17.48
C PRO A 98 16.86 12.27 -17.69
N CYS A 99 15.82 12.38 -16.89
CA CYS A 99 14.91 13.53 -16.86
C CYS A 99 14.45 13.79 -15.43
N LEU A 100 14.33 15.06 -15.06
CA LEU A 100 13.81 15.46 -13.75
C LEU A 100 12.35 15.83 -13.85
N GLU A 101 11.59 15.45 -12.83
CA GLU A 101 10.22 15.91 -12.63
C GLU A 101 9.99 16.28 -11.19
N PHE A 102 9.10 17.25 -10.96
CA PHE A 102 8.74 17.72 -9.63
C PHE A 102 7.24 17.95 -9.46
N SER A 103 6.77 17.84 -8.21
CA SER A 103 5.36 18.03 -7.86
C SER A 103 5.21 18.44 -6.41
N ASP A 104 4.23 19.27 -6.09
CA ASP A 104 3.91 19.63 -4.70
C ASP A 104 3.11 18.54 -3.98
N LYS A 105 2.32 17.74 -4.71
CA LYS A 105 1.44 16.72 -4.11
C LYS A 105 2.19 15.42 -3.82
N GLY A 106 2.97 14.92 -4.78
CA GLY A 106 3.77 13.71 -4.61
C GLY A 106 3.01 12.37 -4.62
N TYR A 107 1.68 12.36 -4.78
CA TYR A 107 0.88 11.13 -4.81
C TYR A 107 -0.26 11.18 -5.85
N VAL A 108 -0.77 10.00 -6.19
CA VAL A 108 -1.87 9.79 -7.12
C VAL A 108 -3.22 9.99 -6.42
N TYR A 109 -4.17 10.64 -7.08
CA TYR A 109 -5.54 10.85 -6.60
C TYR A 109 -6.56 10.66 -7.72
N ARG A 110 -7.86 10.82 -7.43
CA ARG A 110 -8.94 10.63 -8.40
C ARG A 110 -10.02 11.70 -8.25
N GLU A 111 -9.89 12.75 -9.05
CA GLU A 111 -10.77 13.91 -9.08
C GLU A 111 -11.53 13.98 -10.42
N CYS A 112 -10.83 13.87 -11.54
CA CYS A 112 -11.42 14.12 -12.87
C CYS A 112 -12.31 12.96 -13.33
N HIS A 113 -11.90 11.71 -13.08
CA HIS A 113 -12.66 10.53 -13.51
C HIS A 113 -12.34 9.30 -12.66
N LYS A 114 -13.26 8.31 -12.66
CA LYS A 114 -13.15 7.09 -11.84
C LYS A 114 -13.25 5.78 -12.62
N SER A 115 -13.06 5.81 -13.94
CA SER A 115 -12.92 4.56 -14.73
C SER A 115 -11.66 3.77 -14.38
N PRO A 116 -11.65 2.46 -14.68
CA PRO A 116 -10.43 1.65 -14.61
C PRO A 116 -9.27 2.29 -15.41
N GLY A 117 -8.08 2.32 -14.81
CA GLY A 117 -6.87 2.88 -15.43
C GLY A 117 -6.77 4.42 -15.45
N CYS A 118 -7.81 5.13 -15.00
CA CYS A 118 -7.80 6.58 -14.92
C CYS A 118 -7.50 7.06 -13.49
N TYR A 119 -6.36 7.75 -13.37
CA TYR A 119 -5.88 8.35 -12.14
C TYR A 119 -5.20 9.69 -12.42
N ASP A 120 -5.39 10.64 -11.51
CA ASP A 120 -4.80 11.99 -11.52
C ASP A 120 -3.48 11.99 -10.71
N GLY A 121 -2.59 12.94 -10.98
CA GLY A 121 -1.31 13.06 -10.26
C GLY A 121 -0.24 12.03 -10.65
N ARG A 122 -0.45 11.24 -11.70
CA ARG A 122 0.58 10.36 -12.29
C ARG A 122 1.72 11.16 -12.94
N TYR A 123 1.34 12.19 -13.70
CA TYR A 123 2.27 13.11 -14.32
C TYR A 123 2.68 14.20 -13.35
N TRP A 124 3.98 14.49 -13.32
CA TRP A 124 4.58 15.59 -12.57
C TRP A 124 5.08 16.62 -13.58
N THR A 125 5.43 17.81 -13.09
CA THR A 125 5.94 18.87 -13.97
C THR A 125 7.37 18.54 -14.35
N MET A 126 7.66 18.55 -15.66
CA MET A 126 9.02 18.35 -16.16
C MET A 126 9.91 19.53 -15.77
N TYR A 127 11.10 19.24 -15.23
CA TYR A 127 12.11 20.25 -14.98
C TYR A 127 13.04 20.35 -16.20
N LYS A 128 12.99 21.48 -16.90
CA LYS A 128 13.68 21.71 -18.17
C LYS A 128 13.31 20.64 -19.22
N LEU A 129 14.29 19.93 -19.77
CA LEU A 129 14.13 18.90 -20.80
C LEU A 129 14.94 17.65 -20.40
N PRO A 130 14.63 16.47 -20.95
CA PRO A 130 15.49 15.31 -20.80
C PRO A 130 16.93 15.64 -21.20
N MET A 131 17.90 15.14 -20.43
CA MET A 131 19.30 15.51 -20.55
C MET A 131 19.97 14.72 -21.69
N PHE A 132 19.57 15.00 -22.93
CA PHE A 132 20.07 14.32 -24.12
C PHE A 132 21.58 14.48 -24.27
N GLY A 133 22.27 13.35 -24.52
CA GLY A 133 23.72 13.33 -24.68
C GLY A 133 24.53 13.53 -23.38
N CYS A 134 23.87 13.58 -22.22
CA CYS A 134 24.55 13.59 -20.93
C CYS A 134 25.36 12.30 -20.74
N GLN A 135 26.60 12.42 -20.27
CA GLN A 135 27.52 11.30 -20.02
C GLN A 135 28.06 11.29 -18.58
N ASP A 136 27.67 12.27 -17.78
CA ASP A 136 28.21 12.51 -16.44
C ASP A 136 27.06 12.70 -15.44
N SER A 137 26.96 11.80 -14.46
CA SER A 137 25.95 11.88 -13.41
C SER A 137 26.07 13.14 -12.56
N ALA A 138 27.26 13.75 -12.46
CA ALA A 138 27.43 15.00 -11.74
C ALA A 138 26.64 16.15 -12.37
N GLN A 139 26.41 16.14 -13.70
CA GLN A 139 25.53 17.12 -14.35
C GLN A 139 24.08 16.99 -13.85
N VAL A 140 23.57 15.76 -13.78
CA VAL A 140 22.22 15.48 -13.30
C VAL A 140 22.09 15.84 -11.82
N LEU A 141 23.10 15.54 -10.99
CA LEU A 141 23.13 15.93 -9.58
C LEU A 141 23.08 17.45 -9.39
N ARG A 142 23.79 18.22 -10.22
CA ARG A 142 23.72 19.69 -10.18
C ARG A 142 22.31 20.17 -10.47
N GLU A 143 21.67 19.64 -11.50
CA GLU A 143 20.28 19.99 -11.84
C GLU A 143 19.28 19.62 -10.74
N ILE A 144 19.50 18.52 -10.02
CA ILE A 144 18.70 18.17 -8.83
C ILE A 144 18.83 19.24 -7.74
N GLN A 145 20.06 19.73 -7.47
CA GLN A 145 20.28 20.78 -6.48
C GLN A 145 19.66 22.11 -6.91
N GLU A 146 19.76 22.47 -8.20
CA GLU A 146 19.11 23.68 -8.72
C GLU A 146 17.59 23.60 -8.63
N CYS A 147 17.00 22.47 -9.03
CA CYS A 147 15.56 22.24 -8.90
C CYS A 147 15.10 22.32 -7.43
N ARG A 148 15.88 21.77 -6.50
CA ARG A 148 15.60 21.86 -5.06
C ARG A 148 15.68 23.29 -4.55
N ARG A 149 16.63 24.08 -5.04
CA ARG A 149 16.81 25.50 -4.66
C ARG A 149 15.64 26.35 -5.15
N GLU A 150 15.16 26.08 -6.37
CA GLU A 150 14.02 26.79 -6.97
C GLU A 150 12.68 26.38 -6.37
N PHE A 151 12.52 25.08 -6.07
CA PHE A 151 11.27 24.49 -5.57
C PHE A 151 11.51 23.70 -4.28
N PRO A 152 11.76 24.38 -3.14
CA PRO A 152 12.14 23.72 -1.88
C PRO A 152 10.99 22.91 -1.25
N THR A 153 9.74 23.20 -1.61
CA THR A 153 8.55 22.53 -1.07
C THR A 153 8.05 21.38 -1.95
N SER A 154 8.72 21.09 -3.06
CA SER A 154 8.26 20.10 -4.03
C SER A 154 9.03 18.78 -3.90
N TYR A 155 8.34 17.67 -4.16
CA TYR A 155 8.97 16.37 -4.38
C TYR A 155 9.71 16.39 -5.71
N ILE A 156 10.87 15.74 -5.79
CA ILE A 156 11.66 15.64 -7.03
C ILE A 156 12.01 14.18 -7.29
N ARG A 157 11.81 13.72 -8.52
CA ARG A 157 12.18 12.38 -8.99
C ARG A 157 13.04 12.45 -10.24
N VAL A 158 13.90 11.45 -10.40
CA VAL A 158 14.65 11.20 -11.64
C VAL A 158 13.97 10.07 -12.40
N LEU A 159 13.76 10.27 -13.69
CA LEU A 159 13.26 9.29 -14.64
C LEU A 159 14.33 8.93 -15.66
N GLY A 160 14.26 7.72 -16.22
CA GLY A 160 15.12 7.27 -17.32
C GLY A 160 14.29 6.79 -18.50
N PHE A 161 14.48 7.40 -19.67
CA PHE A 161 13.74 7.07 -20.90
C PHE A 161 14.59 6.30 -21.90
N ASP A 162 14.01 5.24 -22.48
CA ASP A 162 14.61 4.47 -23.56
C ASP A 162 13.95 4.85 -24.89
N ARG A 163 14.75 5.42 -25.80
CA ARG A 163 14.25 5.83 -27.13
C ARG A 163 13.91 4.65 -28.03
N VAL A 164 14.58 3.51 -27.86
CA VAL A 164 14.41 2.34 -28.73
C VAL A 164 13.10 1.65 -28.38
N ARG A 165 12.88 1.43 -27.08
CA ARG A 165 11.66 0.80 -26.57
C ARG A 165 10.48 1.77 -26.45
N GLN A 166 10.74 3.09 -26.52
CA GLN A 166 9.75 4.16 -26.35
C GLN A 166 9.02 4.10 -25.00
N VAL A 167 9.75 3.78 -23.93
CA VAL A 167 9.19 3.67 -22.58
C VAL A 167 10.09 4.31 -21.54
N GLN A 168 9.45 4.76 -20.45
CA GLN A 168 10.14 5.05 -19.20
C GLN A 168 10.61 3.72 -18.58
N CYS A 169 11.92 3.55 -18.44
CA CYS A 169 12.53 2.32 -17.92
C CYS A 169 12.93 2.41 -16.45
N ALA A 170 13.11 3.63 -15.93
CA ALA A 170 13.50 3.86 -14.54
C ALA A 170 12.77 5.09 -13.98
N GLY A 171 12.59 5.08 -12.66
CA GLY A 171 12.00 6.18 -11.92
C GLY A 171 12.22 5.98 -10.42
N PHE A 172 12.81 6.96 -9.75
CA PHE A 172 12.97 6.95 -8.29
C PHE A 172 13.00 8.37 -7.72
N ILE A 173 12.57 8.49 -6.46
CA ILE A 173 12.57 9.75 -5.73
C ILE A 173 13.99 10.16 -5.34
N VAL A 174 14.33 11.44 -5.50
CA VAL A 174 15.64 12.00 -5.11
C VAL A 174 15.54 13.10 -4.06
N TYR A 175 14.38 13.72 -3.91
CA TYR A 175 14.13 14.72 -2.87
C TYR A 175 12.68 14.65 -2.38
N LYS A 176 12.52 14.77 -1.06
CA LYS A 176 11.25 14.90 -0.36
C LYS A 176 11.30 16.22 0.43
N PRO A 177 10.29 17.09 0.33
CA PRO A 177 10.22 18.29 1.14
C PRO A 177 10.06 17.92 2.62
N THR A 178 10.55 18.80 3.50
CA THR A 178 10.47 18.65 4.96
C THR A 178 9.28 19.40 5.52
#